data_AF-A0A521RGF2-F1
#
_entry.id   AF-A0A521RGF2-F1
#
_cell.length_a   1.000
_cell.length_b   1.000
_cell.length_c   1.000
_cell.angle_alpha   90.00
_cell.angle_beta   90.00
_cell.angle_gamma   90.00
#
_symmetry.space_group_name_H-M   'P 1'
#
loop_
_entity.id
_entity.type
_entity.pdbx_description
1 polymer ?
#
loop_
_entity_poly.entity_id
_entity_poly.type
_entity_poly.pdbx_seq_one_letter_code
_entity_poly.pdbx_strand_id
1 'polypeptide(L)'
;MAQNNSPGSAAAIGATVAGIVECGQGYSSHELYNVKVSVQEVLRGPAASERLQSAAGEIPAPAADNEYLLASVSFNYKARGKPGLCAHPLRPAQFKAISAAGVEYPRPDFPPPDPPLTGDIKSAETLDGWLVYLVPRADSSPLLYFNVDENGGVAHGGNLWFKLGAE
;
A
#
# COMPACT_ATOMS: atom_id res chain seq x y z
N MET A 1 12.65 17.99 4.14
CA MET A 1 13.07 17.69 2.76
C MET A 1 11.83 17.18 2.04
N ALA A 2 11.37 17.86 1.00
CA ALA A 2 10.28 17.35 0.18
C ALA A 2 10.79 16.06 -0.48
N GLN A 3 10.15 14.92 -0.23
CA GLN A 3 10.50 13.71 -0.95
C GLN A 3 10.12 13.92 -2.42
N ASN A 4 11.09 13.78 -3.31
CA ASN A 4 10.86 13.77 -4.75
C ASN A 4 10.20 12.43 -5.16
N ASN A 5 9.00 12.19 -4.64
CA ASN A 5 8.25 10.95 -4.85
C ASN A 5 6.92 11.30 -5.51
N SER A 6 6.78 10.80 -6.72
CA SER A 6 5.69 11.09 -7.66
C SER A 6 5.51 9.87 -8.57
N PRO A 7 4.48 9.82 -9.43
CA PRO A 7 4.35 8.72 -10.39
C PRO A 7 5.60 8.52 -11.26
N GLY A 8 6.23 9.62 -11.72
CA GLY A 8 7.43 9.57 -12.55
C GLY A 8 8.72 9.28 -11.79
N SER A 9 8.68 9.32 -10.46
CA SER A 9 9.82 9.05 -9.55
C SER A 9 9.43 8.08 -8.44
N ALA A 10 8.58 7.11 -8.78
CA ALA A 10 8.10 6.10 -7.86
C ALA A 10 9.26 5.26 -7.33
N ALA A 11 9.21 4.91 -6.05
CA ALA A 11 10.26 4.15 -5.39
C ALA A 11 10.33 2.72 -5.91
N ALA A 12 11.53 2.19 -6.09
CA ALA A 12 11.72 0.80 -6.48
C ALA A 12 11.28 -0.17 -5.37
N ILE A 13 11.05 -1.43 -5.73
CA ILE A 13 10.79 -2.50 -4.76
C ILE A 13 11.99 -2.59 -3.79
N GLY A 14 11.71 -2.71 -2.49
CA GLY A 14 12.65 -2.67 -1.39
C GLY A 14 13.00 -1.27 -0.89
N ALA A 15 12.74 -0.22 -1.66
CA ALA A 15 13.02 1.16 -1.25
C ALA A 15 11.96 1.68 -0.26
N THR A 16 12.42 2.44 0.73
CA THR A 16 11.55 3.06 1.75
C THR A 16 11.27 4.52 1.44
N VAL A 17 9.99 4.87 1.44
CA VAL A 17 9.48 6.24 1.27
C VAL A 17 8.92 6.70 2.62
N ALA A 18 9.09 7.98 2.96
CA ALA A 18 8.82 8.53 4.27
C ALA A 18 7.83 9.68 4.17
N GLY A 19 6.62 9.47 4.69
CA GLY A 19 5.57 10.48 4.70
C GLY A 19 5.36 11.07 6.08
N ILE A 20 4.44 12.03 6.15
CA ILE A 20 3.91 12.56 7.40
C ILE A 20 2.41 12.42 7.34
N VAL A 21 1.85 11.77 8.36
CA VAL A 21 0.42 11.67 8.59
C VAL A 21 0.09 12.49 9.82
N GLU A 22 -0.95 13.30 9.71
CA GLU A 22 -1.56 13.95 10.85
C GLU A 22 -2.72 13.09 11.36
N CYS A 23 -2.73 12.89 12.67
CA CYS A 23 -3.87 12.32 13.35
C CYS A 23 -4.64 13.42 14.10
N GLY A 24 -5.93 13.50 13.80
CA GLY A 24 -6.90 14.39 14.41
C GLY A 24 -8.18 14.43 13.57
N GLN A 25 -9.34 14.58 14.21
CA GLN A 25 -10.61 14.85 13.53
C GLN A 25 -11.09 16.24 13.94
N GLY A 26 -11.34 17.13 12.97
CA GLY A 26 -11.78 18.50 13.25
C GLY A 26 -10.74 19.34 14.03
N TYR A 27 -11.14 19.97 15.14
CA TYR A 27 -10.33 20.90 15.93
C TYR A 27 -9.50 20.25 17.06
N SER A 28 -9.44 18.92 17.15
CA SER A 28 -8.69 18.23 18.21
C SER A 28 -7.26 17.91 17.79
N SER A 29 -6.31 18.14 18.72
CA SER A 29 -4.89 17.76 18.71
C SER A 29 -4.34 17.19 17.40
N HIS A 30 -3.70 18.06 16.61
CA HIS A 30 -2.98 17.73 15.36
C HIS A 30 -1.63 17.06 15.68
N GLU A 31 -1.66 15.80 16.13
CA GLU A 31 -0.43 15.05 16.34
C GLU A 31 0.16 14.63 14.99
N LEU A 32 1.42 14.95 14.76
CA LEU A 32 2.14 14.57 13.54
C LEU A 32 2.90 13.26 13.75
N TYR A 33 2.81 12.39 12.75
CA TYR A 33 3.46 11.09 12.74
C TYR A 33 4.29 10.93 11.48
N ASN A 34 5.48 10.39 11.64
CA ASN A 34 6.25 9.87 10.52
C ASN A 34 5.67 8.51 10.12
N VAL A 35 5.41 8.35 8.83
CA VAL A 35 5.21 7.04 8.23
C VAL A 35 6.44 6.66 7.43
N LYS A 36 6.81 5.38 7.45
CA LYS A 36 7.75 4.82 6.48
C LYS A 36 7.06 3.63 5.82
N VAL A 37 7.02 3.66 4.50
CA VAL A 37 6.32 2.67 3.70
C VAL A 37 7.28 2.11 2.66
N SER A 38 7.23 0.81 2.43
CA SER A 38 8.02 0.13 1.41
C SER A 38 7.25 -1.06 0.85
N VAL A 39 7.33 -1.24 -0.47
CA VAL A 39 6.93 -2.49 -1.12
C VAL A 39 8.12 -3.43 -1.03
N GLN A 40 8.02 -4.51 -0.28
CA GLN A 40 9.11 -5.45 -0.01
C GLN A 40 9.26 -6.50 -1.11
N GLU A 41 8.14 -6.97 -1.63
CA GLU A 41 8.09 -8.06 -2.61
C GLU A 41 6.89 -7.86 -3.53
N VAL A 42 7.03 -8.23 -4.80
CA VAL A 42 5.92 -8.31 -5.74
C VAL A 42 5.94 -9.65 -6.45
N LEU A 43 4.79 -10.32 -6.45
CA LEU A 43 4.56 -11.56 -7.21
C LEU A 43 3.50 -11.29 -8.27
N ARG A 44 3.67 -11.87 -9.46
CA ARG A 44 2.72 -11.75 -10.57
C ARG A 44 2.35 -13.11 -11.14
N GLY A 45 1.21 -13.17 -11.82
CA GLY A 45 0.86 -14.31 -12.67
C GLY A 45 0.77 -15.63 -11.90
N PRO A 46 1.43 -16.69 -12.40
CA PRO A 46 1.40 -18.00 -11.76
C PRO A 46 1.87 -17.98 -10.30
N ALA A 47 2.95 -17.25 -9.98
CA ALA A 47 3.49 -17.19 -8.61
C ALA A 47 2.53 -16.51 -7.63
N ALA A 48 1.85 -15.44 -8.07
CA ALA A 48 0.81 -14.80 -7.27
C ALA A 48 -0.40 -15.72 -7.06
N SER A 49 -0.81 -16.42 -8.13
CA SER A 49 -1.96 -17.34 -8.10
C SER A 49 -1.71 -18.53 -7.17
N GLU A 50 -0.52 -19.12 -7.22
CA GLU A 50 -0.12 -20.23 -6.34
C GLU A 50 -0.10 -19.81 -4.87
N ARG A 51 0.44 -18.62 -4.57
CA ARG A 51 0.46 -18.09 -3.20
C ARG A 51 -0.94 -17.79 -2.68
N LEU A 52 -1.80 -17.20 -3.51
CA LEU A 52 -3.21 -16.98 -3.17
C LEU A 52 -3.95 -18.28 -2.92
N GLN A 53 -3.77 -19.28 -3.78
CA GLN A 53 -4.42 -20.58 -3.61
C GLN A 53 -3.96 -21.31 -2.34
N SER A 54 -2.66 -21.21 -2.04
CA SER A 54 -2.10 -21.78 -0.82
C SER A 54 -2.65 -21.13 0.45
N ALA A 55 -3.05 -19.86 0.39
CA ALA A 55 -3.57 -19.11 1.53
C ALA A 55 -5.11 -19.18 1.67
N ALA A 56 -5.84 -19.05 0.57
CA ALA A 56 -7.30 -18.93 0.57
C ALA A 56 -8.04 -20.16 0.02
N GLY A 57 -7.32 -21.18 -0.48
CA GLY A 57 -7.90 -22.34 -1.14
C GLY A 57 -8.24 -22.04 -2.60
N GLU A 58 -9.42 -22.46 -3.05
CA GLU A 58 -9.83 -22.25 -4.43
C GLU A 58 -10.21 -20.78 -4.68
N ILE A 59 -9.52 -20.12 -5.61
CA ILE A 59 -9.79 -18.76 -6.04
C ILE A 59 -10.24 -18.75 -7.51
N PRO A 60 -11.08 -17.80 -7.93
CA PRO A 60 -11.41 -17.63 -9.34
C PRO A 60 -10.14 -17.43 -10.20
N ALA A 61 -10.12 -18.01 -11.40
CA ALA A 61 -9.08 -17.69 -12.36
C ALA A 61 -9.25 -16.22 -12.84
N PRO A 62 -8.15 -15.47 -13.03
CA PRO A 62 -8.25 -14.15 -13.64
C PRO A 62 -8.68 -14.27 -15.11
N ALA A 63 -9.23 -13.19 -15.67
CA ALA A 63 -9.52 -13.13 -17.11
C ALA A 63 -8.25 -13.39 -17.95
N ALA A 64 -8.43 -13.84 -19.19
CA ALA A 64 -7.32 -14.32 -20.03
C ALA A 64 -6.21 -13.29 -20.26
N ASP A 65 -6.56 -12.00 -20.29
CA ASP A 65 -5.69 -10.85 -20.46
C ASP A 65 -5.18 -10.25 -19.14
N ASN A 66 -5.68 -10.74 -18.00
CA ASN A 66 -5.34 -10.29 -16.67
C ASN A 66 -4.54 -11.36 -15.90
N GLU A 67 -3.94 -10.89 -14.82
CA GLU A 67 -3.30 -11.73 -13.82
C GLU A 67 -3.41 -11.12 -12.43
N TYR A 68 -3.24 -11.98 -11.42
CA TYR A 68 -3.08 -11.51 -10.06
C TYR A 68 -1.70 -10.91 -9.86
N LEU A 69 -1.66 -9.80 -9.14
CA LEU A 69 -0.46 -9.18 -8.61
C LEU A 69 -0.59 -9.10 -7.09
N LEU A 70 0.39 -9.66 -6.39
CA LEU A 70 0.53 -9.53 -4.94
C LEU A 70 1.66 -8.57 -4.62
N ALA A 71 1.42 -7.66 -3.68
CA ALA A 71 2.45 -6.77 -3.15
C ALA A 71 2.54 -6.93 -1.64
N SER A 72 3.72 -7.30 -1.14
CA SER A 72 4.03 -7.28 0.29
C SER A 72 4.48 -5.88 0.67
N VAL A 73 3.84 -5.27 1.66
CA VAL A 73 4.10 -3.90 2.10
C VAL A 73 4.49 -3.90 3.57
N SER A 74 5.50 -3.11 3.91
CA SER A 74 5.86 -2.78 5.29
C SER A 74 5.45 -1.34 5.59
N PHE A 75 4.72 -1.14 6.68
CA PHE A 75 4.25 0.17 7.13
C PHE A 75 4.67 0.42 8.57
N ASN A 76 5.56 1.40 8.79
CA ASN A 76 5.97 1.84 10.12
C ASN A 76 5.33 3.19 10.45
N TYR A 77 4.86 3.33 11.69
CA TYR A 77 4.18 4.53 12.18
C TYR A 77 4.84 5.05 13.46
N LYS A 78 5.23 6.32 13.51
CA LYS A 78 5.95 6.87 14.67
C LYS A 78 5.61 8.33 14.95
N ALA A 79 5.14 8.61 16.16
CA ALA A 79 4.85 9.97 16.62
C ALA A 79 6.11 10.85 16.55
N ARG A 80 5.95 12.11 16.12
CA ARG A 80 7.01 13.14 16.16
C ARG A 80 7.17 13.79 17.53
N GLY A 81 6.12 13.73 18.36
CA GLY A 81 6.07 14.34 19.67
C GLY A 81 5.35 13.46 20.69
N LYS A 82 5.03 14.06 21.84
CA LYS A 82 4.23 13.45 22.90
C LYS A 82 2.80 14.05 22.88
N PRO A 83 1.77 13.29 23.31
CA PRO A 83 1.88 11.96 23.90
C PRO A 83 2.00 10.80 22.89
N GLY A 84 1.67 11.00 21.62
CA GLY A 84 1.84 10.00 20.55
C GLY A 84 0.87 8.83 20.67
N LEU A 85 -0.35 9.09 21.15
CA LEU A 85 -1.32 8.05 21.53
C LEU A 85 -2.31 7.68 20.44
N CYS A 86 -2.41 8.49 19.38
CA CYS A 86 -3.28 8.14 18.27
C CYS A 86 -2.84 6.82 17.60
N ALA A 87 -3.83 5.95 17.40
CA ALA A 87 -3.73 4.80 16.51
C ALA A 87 -4.26 5.18 15.13
N HIS A 88 -3.53 4.81 14.09
CA HIS A 88 -3.94 5.05 12.71
C HIS A 88 -4.64 3.82 12.13
N PRO A 89 -5.87 3.94 11.60
CA PRO A 89 -6.52 2.83 10.91
C PRO A 89 -5.86 2.61 9.55
N LEU A 90 -4.97 1.63 9.48
CA LEU A 90 -4.37 1.16 8.24
C LEU A 90 -5.36 0.19 7.57
N ARG A 91 -5.80 0.51 6.35
CA ARG A 91 -6.73 -0.33 5.58
C ARG A 91 -6.23 -0.50 4.16
N PRO A 92 -6.55 -1.63 3.50
CA PRO A 92 -6.18 -1.84 2.11
C PRO A 92 -6.68 -0.76 1.14
N ALA A 93 -7.77 -0.04 1.45
CA ALA A 93 -8.31 1.01 0.59
C ALA A 93 -7.37 2.21 0.41
N GLN A 94 -6.49 2.45 1.38
CA GLN A 94 -5.48 3.52 1.28
C GLN A 94 -4.37 3.19 0.28
N PHE A 95 -4.33 1.94 -0.21
CA PHE A 95 -3.35 1.47 -1.17
C PHE A 95 -4.05 1.15 -2.48
N LYS A 96 -3.68 1.89 -3.52
CA LYS A 96 -4.29 1.77 -4.85
C LYS A 96 -3.23 1.49 -5.88
N ALA A 97 -3.48 0.49 -6.71
CA ALA A 97 -2.63 0.17 -7.84
C ALA A 97 -3.20 0.82 -9.10
N ILE A 98 -2.35 1.45 -9.91
CA ILE A 98 -2.74 2.14 -11.13
C ILE A 98 -1.77 1.85 -12.28
N SER A 99 -2.26 1.99 -13.51
CA SER A 99 -1.40 2.00 -14.70
C SER A 99 -0.63 3.32 -14.85
N ALA A 100 0.37 3.32 -15.73
CA ALA A 100 1.09 4.55 -16.09
C ALA A 100 0.16 5.66 -16.66
N ALA A 101 -1.01 5.28 -17.19
CA ALA A 101 -2.03 6.21 -17.67
C ALA A 101 -2.98 6.70 -16.56
N GLY A 102 -2.79 6.27 -15.31
CA GLY A 102 -3.62 6.68 -14.17
C GLY A 102 -4.89 5.87 -13.97
N VAL A 103 -5.04 4.72 -14.64
CA VAL A 103 -6.23 3.87 -14.50
C VAL A 103 -6.08 2.97 -13.29
N GLU A 104 -7.01 3.04 -12.33
CA GLU A 104 -7.03 2.20 -11.14
C GLU A 104 -7.37 0.75 -11.48
N TYR A 105 -6.57 -0.17 -10.93
CA TYR A 105 -6.81 -1.60 -11.09
C TYR A 105 -7.79 -2.11 -10.03
N PRO A 106 -8.71 -3.00 -10.43
CA PRO A 106 -9.62 -3.60 -9.48
C PRO A 106 -8.87 -4.48 -8.48
N ARG A 107 -9.41 -4.53 -7.26
CA ARG A 107 -9.07 -5.54 -6.25
C ARG A 107 -10.09 -6.68 -6.35
N PRO A 108 -9.65 -7.95 -6.30
CA PRO A 108 -10.58 -9.06 -6.23
C PRO A 108 -11.37 -9.05 -4.92
N ASP A 109 -12.58 -9.61 -4.95
CA ASP A 109 -13.48 -9.74 -3.80
C ASP A 109 -13.19 -11.00 -2.97
N PHE A 110 -11.91 -11.16 -2.60
CA PHE A 110 -11.45 -12.19 -1.67
C PHE A 110 -10.21 -11.67 -0.91
N PRO A 111 -9.94 -12.18 0.30
CA PRO A 111 -8.85 -11.66 1.11
C PRO A 111 -7.46 -11.92 0.49
N PRO A 112 -6.47 -11.03 0.71
CA PRO A 112 -5.09 -11.33 0.37
C PRO A 112 -4.52 -12.45 1.26
N PRO A 113 -3.33 -13.00 0.94
CA PRO A 113 -2.66 -13.95 1.83
C PRO A 113 -2.34 -13.35 3.19
N ASP A 114 -2.19 -14.22 4.20
CA ASP A 114 -1.73 -13.79 5.51
C ASP A 114 -0.26 -13.32 5.49
N PRO A 115 0.10 -12.31 6.31
CA PRO A 115 -0.82 -11.42 7.01
C PRO A 115 -1.46 -10.39 6.04
N PRO A 116 -2.76 -10.05 6.18
CA PRO A 116 -3.35 -8.96 5.43
C PRO A 116 -2.83 -7.61 5.91
N LEU A 117 -2.67 -6.64 5.01
CA LEU A 117 -2.26 -5.27 5.38
C LEU A 117 -3.45 -4.47 5.95
N THR A 118 -3.83 -4.78 7.18
CA THR A 118 -4.95 -4.12 7.87
C THR A 118 -4.76 -4.14 9.39
N GLY A 119 -5.16 -3.06 10.06
CA GLY A 119 -5.13 -2.97 11.52
C GLY A 119 -5.09 -1.53 12.02
N ASP A 120 -5.21 -1.35 13.32
CA ASP A 120 -5.04 -0.03 13.95
C ASP A 120 -3.61 0.04 14.50
N ILE A 121 -2.73 0.74 13.78
CA ILE A 121 -1.31 0.80 14.08
C ILE A 121 -1.00 1.94 15.06
N LYS A 122 -0.28 1.63 16.13
CA LYS A 122 0.13 2.60 17.16
C LYS A 122 1.54 3.12 16.91
N SER A 123 1.87 4.19 17.60
CA SER A 123 3.21 4.77 17.54
C SER A 123 4.29 3.73 17.88
N ALA A 124 5.36 3.73 17.08
CA ALA A 124 6.49 2.80 17.10
C ALA A 124 6.20 1.38 16.62
N GLU A 125 4.98 1.08 16.14
CA GLU A 125 4.67 -0.21 15.54
C GLU A 125 5.04 -0.25 14.04
N THR A 126 5.21 -1.47 13.55
CA THR A 126 5.31 -1.80 12.13
C THR A 126 4.27 -2.87 11.83
N LEU A 127 3.56 -2.71 10.70
CA LEU A 127 2.63 -3.69 10.17
C LEU A 127 3.10 -4.09 8.78
N ASP A 128 3.36 -5.38 8.60
CA ASP A 128 3.67 -5.98 7.32
C ASP A 128 2.44 -6.75 6.82
N GLY A 129 2.18 -6.69 5.52
CA GLY A 129 1.07 -7.45 4.96
C GLY A 129 0.95 -7.40 3.46
N TRP A 130 0.11 -8.30 2.94
CA TRP A 130 -0.13 -8.46 1.52
C TRP A 130 -1.33 -7.66 1.03
N LEU A 131 -1.19 -7.16 -0.20
CA LEU A 131 -2.24 -6.57 -1.00
C LEU A 131 -2.38 -7.37 -2.30
N VAL A 132 -3.58 -7.40 -2.87
CA VAL A 132 -3.88 -8.13 -4.12
C VAL A 132 -4.60 -7.22 -5.11
N TYR A 133 -4.20 -7.31 -6.38
CA TYR A 133 -4.78 -6.57 -7.50
C TYR A 133 -4.93 -7.47 -8.73
N LEU A 134 -5.83 -7.09 -9.63
CA LEU A 134 -5.99 -7.66 -10.96
C LEU A 134 -5.40 -6.68 -11.98
N VAL A 135 -4.29 -7.07 -12.63
CA VAL A 135 -3.58 -6.22 -13.59
C VAL A 135 -3.56 -6.84 -14.98
N PRO A 136 -3.54 -6.05 -16.06
CA PRO A 136 -3.29 -6.58 -17.39
C PRO A 136 -1.91 -7.23 -17.47
N ARG A 137 -1.82 -8.43 -18.07
CA ARG A 137 -0.54 -9.14 -18.28
C ARG A 137 0.45 -8.33 -19.11
N ALA A 138 -0.07 -7.52 -20.03
CA ALA A 138 0.75 -6.68 -20.90
C ALA A 138 1.31 -5.44 -20.19
N ASP A 139 0.80 -5.07 -19.01
CA ASP A 139 1.29 -3.92 -18.27
C ASP A 139 2.52 -4.30 -17.46
N SER A 140 3.70 -3.82 -17.87
CA SER A 140 4.97 -4.08 -17.20
C SER A 140 5.31 -3.05 -16.13
N SER A 141 4.58 -1.94 -16.03
CA SER A 141 4.94 -0.82 -15.15
C SER A 141 3.76 -0.31 -14.31
N PRO A 142 3.03 -1.21 -13.60
CA PRO A 142 2.05 -0.79 -12.64
C PRO A 142 2.70 -0.02 -11.48
N LEU A 143 1.96 0.92 -10.92
CA LEU A 143 2.36 1.71 -9.75
C LEU A 143 1.42 1.42 -8.59
N LEU A 144 1.95 1.45 -7.36
CA LEU A 144 1.17 1.53 -6.14
C LEU A 144 1.27 2.94 -5.60
N TYR A 145 0.18 3.47 -5.06
CA TYR A 145 0.26 4.62 -4.18
C TYR A 145 -0.46 4.42 -2.87
N PHE A 146 0.08 5.05 -1.83
CA PHE A 146 -0.56 5.19 -0.52
C PHE A 146 -1.15 6.60 -0.39
N ASN A 147 -2.45 6.67 -0.08
CA ASN A 147 -3.17 7.90 0.24
C ASN A 147 -3.87 7.75 1.60
N VAL A 148 -3.52 8.61 2.55
CA VAL A 148 -4.08 8.54 3.91
C VAL A 148 -5.51 9.09 4.00
N ASP A 149 -5.88 9.98 3.09
CA ASP A 149 -7.16 10.69 3.09
C ASP A 149 -8.34 9.75 2.82
N GLU A 150 -8.09 8.59 2.18
CA GLU A 150 -9.09 7.53 1.93
C GLU A 150 -9.76 7.01 3.22
N ASN A 151 -9.13 7.21 4.38
CA ASN A 151 -9.70 6.89 5.71
C ASN A 151 -9.93 8.13 6.59
N GLY A 152 -10.01 9.32 5.99
CA GLY A 152 -10.21 10.58 6.71
C GLY A 152 -9.01 11.06 7.52
N GLY A 153 -7.80 10.56 7.22
CA GLY A 153 -6.55 11.15 7.71
C GLY A 153 -6.13 12.36 6.87
N VAL A 154 -5.03 13.02 7.26
CA VAL A 154 -4.47 14.14 6.50
C VAL A 154 -2.98 13.88 6.23
N ALA A 155 -2.59 13.86 4.95
CA ALA A 155 -1.18 13.74 4.56
C ALA A 155 -0.52 15.10 4.41
N HIS A 156 0.72 15.22 4.91
CA HIS A 156 1.61 16.34 4.59
C HIS A 156 2.62 15.86 3.55
N GLY A 157 2.41 16.22 2.28
CA GLY A 157 3.32 15.88 1.17
C GLY A 157 2.74 15.03 0.05
N GLY A 158 1.43 14.75 0.07
CA GLY A 158 0.75 13.99 -0.99
C GLY A 158 0.93 12.48 -0.90
N ASN A 159 0.56 11.79 -1.97
CA ASN A 159 0.64 10.32 -2.05
C ASN A 159 2.08 9.81 -2.05
N LEU A 160 2.29 8.62 -1.49
CA LEU A 160 3.57 7.91 -1.59
C LEU A 160 3.49 6.89 -2.71
N TRP A 161 4.45 6.89 -3.64
CA TRP A 161 4.44 6.16 -4.91
C TRP A 161 5.53 5.08 -4.95
N PHE A 162 5.16 3.89 -5.43
CA PHE A 162 6.04 2.71 -5.53
C PHE A 162 5.83 1.99 -6.86
N LYS A 163 6.90 1.40 -7.40
CA LYS A 163 6.84 0.51 -8.55
C LYS A 163 6.28 -0.85 -8.13
N LEU A 164 5.45 -1.44 -8.99
CA LEU A 164 4.98 -2.83 -8.87
C LEU A 164 5.49 -3.72 -10.02
N GLY A 165 6.13 -3.14 -11.04
CA GLY A 165 6.87 -3.89 -12.06
C GLY A 165 8.32 -4.13 -11.66
N ALA A 166 8.92 -5.20 -12.18
CA ALA A 166 10.38 -5.32 -12.22
C ALA A 166 10.96 -4.29 -13.19
N GLU A 167 12.19 -3.83 -12.95
CA GLU A 167 12.96 -3.01 -13.90
C GLU A 167 13.44 -3.82 -15.10
#